data_AF-A0A2N3GW78-F1
#
_entry.id   AF-A0A2N3GW78-F1
#
_cell.length_a   1.000
_cell.length_b   1.000
_cell.length_c   1.000
_cell.angle_alpha   90.00
_cell.angle_beta   90.00
_cell.angle_gamma   90.00
#
_symmetry.space_group_name_H-M   'P 1'
#
loop_
_entity.id
_entity.type
_entity.pdbx_description
1 polymer ?
#
loop_
_entity_poly.entity_id
_entity_poly.type
_entity_poly.pdbx_seq_one_letter_code
_entity_poly.pdbx_strand_id
1 'polypeptide(L)'
;MRPSEKPHKTVFAESSDGAPTYWECPSCGFLSGDPRFLDLEHACPVCGATGVERRRFPSDRVRRLDHRIRDYQSQGDGEIVVILVMALLETILEDIVDRMMEAQGADLKVRRVVMDSQRSIGVRIGKLFPALAGEEFEEAAEELGYRDFPKRWRTMREARNAFIHDSPFNGPRERLDAEMGADAMVLLDQAYRLFVLLNNRFVADGKHRS
;
A
#
# COMPACT_ATOMS: atom_id res chain seq x y z
N MET A 1 -18.85 25.24 10.80
CA MET A 1 -18.96 23.77 10.61
C MET A 1 -19.61 23.52 9.25
N ARG A 2 -18.84 23.08 8.25
CA ARG A 2 -19.45 22.58 7.01
C ARG A 2 -20.18 21.27 7.36
N PRO A 3 -21.38 21.02 6.81
CA PRO A 3 -22.13 19.81 7.08
C PRO A 3 -21.24 18.60 6.73
N SER A 4 -21.21 17.63 7.63
CA SER A 4 -20.59 16.32 7.44
C SER A 4 -21.15 15.68 6.18
N GLU A 5 -20.50 15.89 5.04
CA GLU A 5 -20.72 15.08 3.85
C GLU A 5 -20.53 13.61 4.22
N LYS A 6 -21.42 12.76 3.72
CA LYS A 6 -21.37 11.32 3.96
C LYS A 6 -19.96 10.82 3.61
N PRO A 7 -19.35 9.93 4.41
CA PRO A 7 -18.05 9.38 4.09
C PRO A 7 -18.11 8.79 2.68
N HIS A 8 -17.18 9.23 1.83
CA HIS A 8 -17.13 8.77 0.46
C HIS A 8 -16.83 7.26 0.48
N LYS A 9 -17.46 6.49 -0.41
CA LYS A 9 -17.22 5.04 -0.48
C LYS A 9 -15.98 4.79 -1.34
N THR A 10 -14.98 4.11 -0.78
CA THR A 10 -13.85 3.62 -1.59
C THR A 10 -14.36 2.60 -2.60
N VAL A 11 -14.11 2.87 -3.88
CA VAL A 11 -14.40 1.94 -4.99
C VAL A 11 -13.11 1.20 -5.32
N PHE A 12 -13.08 -0.11 -5.09
CA PHE A 12 -11.94 -0.93 -5.45
C PHE A 12 -11.99 -1.31 -6.94
N ALA A 13 -10.82 -1.41 -7.56
CA ALA A 13 -10.70 -1.97 -8.89
C ALA A 13 -11.21 -3.42 -8.92
N GLU A 14 -11.74 -3.84 -10.06
CA GLU A 14 -12.12 -5.24 -10.27
C GLU A 14 -10.90 -6.16 -10.16
N SER A 15 -11.12 -7.37 -9.65
CA SER A 15 -10.09 -8.40 -9.59
C SER A 15 -9.65 -8.77 -11.01
N SER A 16 -8.34 -8.76 -11.26
CA SER A 16 -7.75 -9.14 -12.53
C SER A 16 -6.49 -9.97 -12.30
N ASP A 17 -6.01 -10.68 -13.32
CA ASP A 17 -4.78 -11.48 -13.24
C ASP A 17 -3.49 -10.64 -13.15
N GLY A 18 -3.60 -9.30 -13.12
CA GLY A 18 -2.46 -8.38 -13.02
C GLY A 18 -2.66 -7.31 -11.96
N ALA A 19 -1.72 -6.36 -11.91
CA ALA A 19 -1.82 -5.22 -11.00
C ALA A 19 -3.17 -4.47 -11.16
N PRO A 20 -3.88 -4.17 -10.07
CA PRO A 20 -5.15 -3.45 -10.14
C PRO A 20 -4.94 -2.04 -10.70
N THR A 21 -5.95 -1.48 -11.35
CA THR A 21 -5.88 -0.13 -11.92
C THR A 21 -6.75 0.83 -11.13
N TYR A 22 -6.15 1.87 -10.60
CA TYR A 22 -6.81 2.97 -9.92
C TYR A 22 -6.45 4.30 -10.56
N TRP A 23 -7.34 5.27 -10.38
CA TRP A 23 -7.16 6.64 -10.83
C TRP A 23 -7.15 7.58 -9.63
N GLU A 24 -6.11 8.41 -9.57
CA GLU A 24 -5.82 9.32 -8.48
C GLU A 24 -6.20 10.75 -8.86
N CYS A 25 -6.94 11.42 -7.98
CA CYS A 25 -7.18 12.85 -8.06
C CYS A 25 -5.88 13.62 -7.76
N PRO A 26 -5.35 14.45 -8.67
CA PRO A 26 -4.11 15.17 -8.42
C PRO A 26 -4.24 16.23 -7.31
N SER A 27 -5.46 16.71 -7.03
CA SER A 27 -5.71 17.77 -6.05
C SER A 27 -5.69 17.27 -4.60
N CYS A 28 -6.38 16.17 -4.30
CA CYS A 28 -6.50 15.64 -2.93
C CYS A 28 -5.87 14.26 -2.74
N GLY A 29 -5.50 13.56 -3.81
CA GLY A 29 -4.94 12.20 -3.74
C GLY A 29 -5.97 11.08 -3.66
N PHE A 30 -7.28 11.36 -3.73
CA PHE A 30 -8.31 10.33 -3.71
C PHE A 30 -8.13 9.31 -4.84
N LEU A 31 -8.22 8.01 -4.52
CA LEU A 31 -8.07 6.88 -5.44
C LEU A 31 -9.41 6.19 -5.67
N SER A 32 -9.75 5.94 -6.94
CA SER A 32 -10.93 5.19 -7.34
C SER A 32 -10.59 4.11 -8.36
N GLY A 33 -11.19 2.94 -8.22
CA GLY A 33 -11.22 1.88 -9.23
C GLY A 33 -12.42 1.97 -10.19
N ASP A 34 -13.24 3.03 -10.10
CA ASP A 34 -14.35 3.29 -11.03
C ASP A 34 -13.81 3.88 -12.35
N PRO A 35 -13.98 3.21 -13.51
CA PRO A 35 -13.53 3.72 -14.80
C PRO A 35 -14.13 5.09 -15.17
N ARG A 36 -15.30 5.44 -14.63
CA ARG A 36 -15.90 6.77 -14.82
C ARG A 36 -15.04 7.89 -14.24
N PHE A 37 -14.12 7.57 -13.32
CA PHE A 37 -13.19 8.56 -12.77
C PHE A 37 -12.18 9.09 -13.79
N LEU A 38 -12.00 8.40 -14.93
CA LEU A 38 -11.22 8.87 -16.07
C LEU A 38 -11.85 10.05 -16.79
N ASP A 39 -13.18 10.18 -16.72
CA ASP A 39 -13.88 11.29 -17.32
C ASP A 39 -13.53 12.57 -16.56
N LEU A 40 -12.97 13.55 -17.25
CA LEU A 40 -12.54 14.82 -16.66
C LEU A 40 -13.74 15.65 -16.18
N GLU A 41 -14.94 15.38 -16.69
CA GLU A 41 -16.19 15.99 -16.20
C GLU A 41 -16.66 15.34 -14.89
N HIS A 42 -16.21 14.12 -14.60
CA HIS A 42 -16.52 13.45 -13.34
C HIS A 42 -15.75 14.08 -12.18
N ALA A 43 -16.47 14.83 -11.35
CA ALA A 43 -15.92 15.51 -10.20
C ALA A 43 -15.30 14.54 -9.18
N CYS A 44 -14.20 14.96 -8.56
CA CYS A 44 -13.65 14.22 -7.41
C CYS A 44 -14.68 14.17 -6.28
N PRO A 45 -15.04 12.99 -5.75
CA PRO A 45 -16.05 12.89 -4.68
C PRO A 45 -15.60 13.48 -3.35
N VAL A 46 -14.31 13.82 -3.22
CA VAL A 46 -13.73 14.37 -2.00
C VAL A 46 -13.52 15.89 -2.11
N CYS A 47 -12.88 16.36 -3.18
CA CYS A 47 -12.53 17.79 -3.32
C CYS A 47 -13.31 18.54 -4.43
N GLY A 48 -14.17 17.85 -5.18
CA GLY A 48 -14.96 18.43 -6.27
C GLY A 48 -14.18 18.77 -7.55
N ALA A 49 -12.86 18.53 -7.61
CA ALA A 49 -12.05 18.89 -8.77
C ALA A 49 -12.47 18.16 -10.05
N THR A 50 -12.65 18.94 -11.12
CA THR A 50 -12.94 18.53 -12.52
C THR A 50 -11.87 19.09 -13.46
N GLY A 51 -11.84 18.63 -14.71
CA GLY A 51 -10.93 19.14 -15.76
C GLY A 51 -9.45 18.82 -15.57
N VAL A 52 -9.10 18.02 -14.56
CA VAL A 52 -7.71 17.68 -14.22
C VAL A 52 -7.42 16.22 -14.57
N GLU A 53 -6.33 16.00 -15.30
CA GLU A 53 -5.90 14.65 -15.70
C GLU A 53 -5.62 13.79 -14.45
N ARG A 54 -6.28 12.62 -14.38
CA ARG A 54 -6.10 11.69 -13.27
C ARG A 54 -4.80 10.92 -13.43
N ARG A 55 -4.05 10.78 -12.34
CA ARG A 55 -2.83 9.95 -12.33
C ARG A 55 -3.20 8.49 -12.18
N ARG A 56 -2.44 7.58 -12.80
CA ARG A 56 -2.66 6.13 -12.65
C ARG A 56 -1.88 5.58 -11.46
N PHE A 57 -2.56 4.78 -10.64
CA PHE A 57 -1.95 4.01 -9.56
C PHE A 57 -2.28 2.50 -9.73
N PRO A 58 -1.30 1.60 -9.54
CA PRO A 58 0.13 1.88 -9.47
C PRO A 58 0.64 2.49 -10.78
N SER A 59 1.77 3.18 -10.74
CA SER A 59 2.41 3.70 -11.97
C SER A 59 2.72 2.58 -12.96
N ASP A 60 2.76 2.88 -14.27
CA ASP A 60 3.06 1.87 -15.30
C ASP A 60 4.37 1.12 -15.07
N ARG A 61 5.37 1.80 -14.47
CA ARG A 61 6.64 1.17 -14.08
C ARG A 61 6.43 0.07 -13.03
N VAL A 62 5.61 0.34 -12.00
CA VAL A 62 5.30 -0.64 -10.95
C VAL A 62 4.42 -1.75 -11.51
N ARG A 63 3.46 -1.44 -12.39
CA ARG A 63 2.64 -2.45 -13.09
C ARG A 63 3.49 -3.43 -13.91
N ARG A 64 4.54 -2.95 -14.59
CA ARG A 64 5.50 -3.82 -15.29
C ARG A 64 6.36 -4.65 -14.35
N LEU A 65 6.65 -4.18 -13.14
CA LEU A 65 7.32 -4.98 -12.12
C LEU A 65 6.39 -6.08 -11.59
N ASP A 66 5.17 -5.73 -11.23
CA ASP A 66 4.12 -6.67 -10.81
C ASP A 66 3.90 -7.77 -11.85
N HIS A 67 3.75 -7.41 -13.12
CA HIS A 67 3.62 -8.39 -14.20
C HIS A 67 4.79 -9.38 -14.25
N ARG A 68 6.03 -8.90 -14.14
CA ARG A 68 7.21 -9.78 -14.08
C ARG A 68 7.22 -10.69 -12.85
N ILE A 69 6.75 -10.20 -11.70
CA ILE A 69 6.61 -11.02 -10.49
C ILE A 69 5.60 -12.16 -10.74
N ARG A 70 4.47 -11.86 -11.38
CA ARG A 70 3.46 -12.86 -11.74
C ARG A 70 3.99 -13.87 -12.76
N ASP A 71 4.83 -13.43 -13.70
CA ASP A 71 5.51 -14.33 -14.63
C ASP A 71 6.42 -15.32 -13.88
N TYR A 72 7.24 -14.84 -12.92
CA TYR A 72 8.06 -15.72 -12.07
C TYR A 72 7.20 -16.71 -11.26
N GLN A 73 6.07 -16.26 -10.73
CA GLN A 73 5.13 -17.13 -10.03
C GLN A 73 4.59 -18.23 -10.95
N SER A 74 4.23 -17.89 -12.20
CA SER A 74 3.73 -18.87 -13.17
C SER A 74 4.79 -19.89 -13.59
N GLN A 75 6.07 -19.53 -13.47
CA GLN A 75 7.22 -20.40 -13.77
C GLN A 75 7.63 -21.27 -12.57
N GLY A 76 7.05 -21.04 -11.38
CA GLY A 76 7.37 -21.79 -10.17
C GLY A 76 8.55 -21.23 -9.37
N ASP A 77 9.03 -20.03 -9.68
CA ASP A 77 10.18 -19.39 -9.03
C ASP A 77 9.79 -18.72 -7.70
N GLY A 78 9.30 -19.52 -6.74
CA GLY A 78 8.77 -19.05 -5.46
C GLY A 78 9.75 -18.17 -4.66
N GLU A 79 11.04 -18.51 -4.67
CA GLU A 79 12.08 -17.73 -3.97
C GLU A 79 12.19 -16.30 -4.51
N ILE A 80 12.23 -16.15 -5.83
CA ILE A 80 12.30 -14.85 -6.51
C ILE A 80 11.02 -14.06 -6.22
N VAL A 81 9.87 -14.73 -6.28
CA VAL A 81 8.56 -14.10 -5.99
C VAL A 81 8.54 -13.54 -4.58
N VAL A 82 8.91 -14.32 -3.55
CA VAL A 82 8.93 -13.85 -2.17
C VAL A 82 9.84 -12.63 -2.02
N ILE A 83 11.05 -12.65 -2.60
CA ILE A 83 12.01 -11.53 -2.51
C ILE A 83 11.42 -10.26 -3.14
N LEU A 84 10.93 -10.36 -4.39
CA LEU A 84 10.44 -9.21 -5.13
C LEU A 84 9.14 -8.66 -4.55
N VAL A 85 8.22 -9.54 -4.15
CA VAL A 85 6.97 -9.13 -3.50
C VAL A 85 7.26 -8.43 -2.19
N MET A 86 8.14 -8.98 -1.34
CA MET A 86 8.46 -8.33 -0.07
C MET A 86 9.09 -6.95 -0.25
N ALA A 87 9.99 -6.79 -1.22
CA ALA A 87 10.56 -5.47 -1.53
C ALA A 87 9.48 -4.48 -2.02
N LEU A 88 8.55 -4.94 -2.85
CA LEU A 88 7.44 -4.12 -3.34
C LEU A 88 6.45 -3.75 -2.22
N LEU A 89 6.10 -4.70 -1.35
CA LEU A 89 5.25 -4.45 -0.19
C LEU A 89 5.85 -3.41 0.74
N GLU A 90 7.14 -3.52 1.05
CA GLU A 90 7.84 -2.54 1.88
C GLU A 90 7.77 -1.15 1.25
N THR A 91 7.96 -1.05 -0.07
CA THR A 91 7.82 0.22 -0.80
C THR A 91 6.40 0.79 -0.73
N ILE A 92 5.37 -0.05 -0.88
CA ILE A 92 3.96 0.37 -0.79
C ILE A 92 3.62 0.87 0.62
N LEU A 93 4.06 0.13 1.65
CA LEU A 93 3.85 0.48 3.05
C LEU A 93 4.61 1.77 3.43
N GLU A 94 5.79 1.99 2.87
CA GLU A 94 6.53 3.23 3.05
C GLU A 94 5.84 4.42 2.40
N ASP A 95 5.35 4.26 1.16
CA ASP A 95 4.66 5.33 0.42
C ASP A 95 3.39 5.79 1.15
N ILE A 96 2.61 4.88 1.72
CA ILE A 96 1.39 5.29 2.46
C ILE A 96 1.72 6.09 3.72
N VAL A 97 2.74 5.70 4.48
CA VAL A 97 3.16 6.45 5.68
C VAL A 97 3.68 7.83 5.30
N ASP A 98 4.45 7.93 4.22
CA ASP A 98 4.96 9.20 3.70
C ASP A 98 3.83 10.14 3.24
N ARG A 99 2.84 9.60 2.52
CA ARG A 99 1.64 10.34 2.11
C ARG A 99 0.79 10.80 3.29
N MET A 100 0.67 9.99 4.35
CA MET A 100 -0.06 10.38 5.57
C MET A 100 0.65 11.53 6.28
N MET A 101 1.98 11.49 6.41
CA MET A 101 2.75 12.61 6.95
C MET A 101 2.55 13.89 6.13
N GLU A 102 2.59 13.78 4.79
CA GLU A 102 2.29 14.92 3.90
C GLU A 102 0.90 15.49 4.13
N ALA A 103 -0.12 14.63 4.26
CA ALA A 103 -1.50 15.04 4.48
C ALA A 103 -1.69 15.78 5.80
N GLN A 104 -0.85 15.49 6.80
CA GLN A 104 -0.81 16.21 8.08
C GLN A 104 0.05 17.49 8.05
N GLY A 105 0.55 17.87 6.87
CA GLY A 105 1.33 19.10 6.69
C GLY A 105 2.80 18.97 7.12
N ALA A 106 3.32 17.76 7.32
CA ALA A 106 4.74 17.58 7.55
C ALA A 106 5.55 18.00 6.31
N ASP A 107 6.52 18.88 6.50
CA ASP A 107 7.36 19.34 5.40
C ASP A 107 8.30 18.22 4.92
N LEU A 108 8.80 18.38 3.69
CA LEU A 108 9.62 17.39 3.02
C LEU A 108 10.91 17.04 3.79
N LYS A 109 11.51 17.98 4.52
CA LYS A 109 12.74 17.71 5.27
C LYS A 109 12.44 16.82 6.47
N VAL A 110 11.38 17.13 7.23
CA VAL A 110 10.95 16.31 8.36
C VAL A 110 10.62 14.89 7.91
N ARG A 111 9.83 14.75 6.83
CA ARG A 111 9.49 13.44 6.26
C ARG A 111 10.73 12.63 5.91
N ARG A 112 11.69 13.22 5.18
CA ARG A 112 12.96 12.54 4.84
C ARG A 112 13.72 12.09 6.09
N VAL A 113 13.87 12.96 7.09
CA VAL A 113 14.55 12.61 8.35
C VAL A 113 13.85 11.45 9.06
N VAL A 114 12.53 11.45 9.12
CA VAL A 114 11.75 10.36 9.74
C VAL A 114 11.92 9.05 8.97
N MET A 115 11.83 9.09 7.64
CA MET A 115 11.97 7.91 6.78
C MET A 115 13.40 7.34 6.81
N ASP A 116 14.41 8.19 6.87
CA ASP A 116 15.83 7.80 6.92
C ASP A 116 16.28 7.30 8.30
N SER A 117 15.75 7.89 9.38
CA SER A 117 16.15 7.55 10.75
C SER A 117 15.55 6.22 11.25
N GLN A 118 14.38 5.83 10.74
CA GLN A 118 13.72 4.59 11.13
C GLN A 118 13.91 3.49 10.09
N ARG A 119 15.07 2.82 10.17
CA ARG A 119 15.51 1.79 9.22
C ARG A 119 14.53 0.62 9.02
N SER A 120 13.69 0.31 10.01
CA SER A 120 12.71 -0.79 9.90
C SER A 120 11.31 -0.23 9.64
N ILE A 121 10.75 -0.54 8.47
CA ILE A 121 9.35 -0.27 8.12
C ILE A 121 8.38 -0.88 9.14
N GLY A 122 8.72 -2.01 9.76
CA GLY A 122 7.90 -2.60 10.83
C GLY A 122 7.74 -1.70 12.05
N VAL A 123 8.76 -0.89 12.37
CA VAL A 123 8.67 0.10 13.46
C VAL A 123 7.79 1.28 13.05
N ARG A 124 7.88 1.72 11.78
CA ARG A 124 7.01 2.77 11.24
C ARG A 124 5.54 2.34 11.26
N ILE A 125 5.23 1.13 10.81
CA ILE A 125 3.87 0.58 10.88
C ILE A 125 3.39 0.42 12.33
N GLY A 126 4.23 -0.04 13.26
CA GLY A 126 3.81 -0.26 14.66
C GLY A 126 3.83 0.96 15.57
N LYS A 127 4.32 2.13 15.12
CA LYS A 127 4.45 3.32 15.98
C LYS A 127 4.04 4.62 15.27
N LEU A 128 4.56 4.83 14.07
CA LEU A 128 4.28 6.06 13.32
C LEU A 128 2.88 6.01 12.72
N PHE A 129 2.45 4.88 12.17
CA PHE A 129 1.10 4.76 11.63
C PHE A 129 0.02 5.05 12.69
N PRO A 130 0.02 4.46 13.91
CA PRO A 130 -0.99 4.80 14.92
C PRO A 130 -0.96 6.26 15.35
N ALA A 131 0.22 6.87 15.43
CA ALA A 131 0.35 8.29 15.73
C ALA A 131 -0.26 9.18 14.63
N LEU A 132 -0.25 8.73 13.38
CA LEU A 132 -0.84 9.46 12.24
C LEU A 132 -2.34 9.14 12.07
N ALA A 133 -2.74 7.87 12.18
CA ALA A 133 -4.10 7.40 11.91
C ALA A 133 -5.05 7.57 13.10
N GLY A 134 -4.53 7.55 14.33
CA GLY A 134 -5.33 7.49 15.55
C GLY A 134 -5.89 6.09 15.87
N GLU A 135 -5.49 5.06 15.11
CA GLU A 135 -5.88 3.65 15.28
C GLU A 135 -4.73 2.73 14.88
N GLU A 136 -4.76 1.48 15.33
CA GLU A 136 -3.73 0.50 14.97
C GLU A 136 -3.89 0.02 13.52
N PHE A 137 -2.80 -0.39 12.88
CA PHE A 137 -2.85 -0.82 11.47
C PHE A 137 -3.76 -2.03 11.28
N GLU A 138 -3.74 -2.98 12.21
CA GLU A 138 -4.61 -4.15 12.24
C GLU A 138 -6.10 -3.77 12.27
N GLU A 139 -6.46 -2.68 12.95
CA GLU A 139 -7.84 -2.17 13.04
C GLU A 139 -8.29 -1.58 11.70
N ALA A 140 -7.41 -0.79 11.06
CA ALA A 140 -7.67 -0.27 9.72
C ALA A 140 -7.79 -1.40 8.68
N ALA A 141 -6.94 -2.43 8.78
CA ALA A 141 -6.93 -3.57 7.85
C ALA A 141 -8.14 -4.50 8.01
N GLU A 142 -8.73 -4.58 9.20
CA GLU A 142 -9.93 -5.38 9.46
C GLU A 142 -11.15 -4.92 8.63
N GLU A 143 -11.19 -3.66 8.18
CA GLU A 143 -12.26 -3.17 7.31
C GLU A 143 -12.37 -3.95 5.97
N LEU A 144 -11.25 -4.55 5.53
CA LEU A 144 -11.20 -5.44 4.37
C LEU A 144 -11.13 -6.93 4.75
N GLY A 145 -11.25 -7.25 6.04
CA GLY A 145 -11.04 -8.60 6.58
C GLY A 145 -9.58 -9.03 6.59
N TYR A 146 -8.64 -8.08 6.63
CA TYR A 146 -7.19 -8.34 6.55
C TYR A 146 -6.46 -8.08 7.87
N ARG A 147 -7.13 -8.27 9.01
CA ARG A 147 -6.54 -8.02 10.33
C ARG A 147 -5.24 -8.78 10.60
N ASP A 148 -5.07 -9.95 9.99
CA ASP A 148 -3.86 -10.77 10.11
C ASP A 148 -2.72 -10.36 9.16
N PHE A 149 -2.97 -9.42 8.24
CA PHE A 149 -2.00 -8.97 7.24
C PHE A 149 -0.66 -8.55 7.85
N PRO A 150 -0.60 -7.69 8.90
CA PRO A 150 0.68 -7.28 9.47
C PRO A 150 1.49 -8.43 10.04
N LYS A 151 0.81 -9.44 10.61
CA LYS A 151 1.46 -10.65 11.12
C LYS A 151 2.01 -11.50 9.98
N ARG A 152 1.19 -11.81 8.97
CA ARG A 152 1.60 -12.59 7.79
C ARG A 152 2.76 -11.93 7.05
N TRP A 153 2.69 -10.63 6.84
CA TRP A 153 3.78 -9.85 6.25
C TRP A 153 5.07 -9.92 7.08
N ARG A 154 5.00 -9.75 8.41
CA ARG A 154 6.18 -9.87 9.30
C ARG A 154 6.82 -11.25 9.20
N THR A 155 6.02 -12.32 9.26
CA THR A 155 6.51 -13.69 9.11
C THR A 155 7.18 -13.92 7.75
N MET A 156 6.57 -13.44 6.66
CA MET A 156 7.15 -13.56 5.31
C MET A 156 8.45 -12.77 5.17
N ARG A 157 8.51 -11.56 5.74
CA ARG A 157 9.71 -10.73 5.79
C ARG A 157 10.83 -11.42 6.57
N GLU A 158 10.53 -12.00 7.72
CA GLU A 158 11.50 -12.74 8.53
C GLU A 158 12.06 -13.95 7.77
N ALA A 159 11.21 -14.70 7.07
CA ALA A 159 11.64 -15.82 6.23
C ALA A 159 12.57 -15.36 5.08
N ARG A 160 12.19 -14.30 4.36
CA ARG A 160 13.01 -13.69 3.30
C ARG A 160 14.35 -13.19 3.84
N ASN A 161 14.37 -12.58 5.03
CA ASN A 161 15.62 -12.13 5.65
C ASN A 161 16.51 -13.30 6.09
N ALA A 162 15.92 -14.38 6.63
CA ALA A 162 16.66 -15.58 7.01
C ALA A 162 17.25 -16.31 5.80
N PHE A 163 16.60 -16.22 4.64
CA PHE A 163 17.10 -16.75 3.36
C PHE A 163 18.24 -15.91 2.78
N ILE A 164 18.14 -14.58 2.81
CA ILE A 164 19.16 -13.70 2.21
C ILE A 164 20.39 -13.51 3.10
N HIS A 165 20.21 -13.40 4.42
CA HIS A 165 21.22 -12.86 5.32
C HIS A 165 21.74 -13.82 6.38
N ASP A 166 21.31 -15.08 6.40
CA ASP A 166 21.54 -16.05 7.49
C ASP A 166 21.13 -15.45 8.85
N SER A 167 19.87 -15.66 9.25
CA SER A 167 19.34 -15.02 10.46
C SER A 167 20.13 -15.44 11.71
N PRO A 168 20.68 -14.48 12.49
CA PRO A 168 21.46 -14.81 13.69
C PRO A 168 20.63 -15.46 14.80
N PHE A 169 19.29 -15.38 14.74
CA PHE A 169 18.39 -15.87 15.79
C PHE A 169 17.64 -17.15 15.41
N ASN A 170 17.35 -17.35 14.13
CA ASN A 170 16.55 -18.48 13.65
C ASN A 170 17.35 -19.46 12.78
N GLY A 171 18.65 -19.20 12.57
CA GLY A 171 19.48 -19.94 11.65
C GLY A 171 19.22 -19.58 10.18
N PRO A 172 20.08 -20.07 9.26
CA PRO A 172 19.89 -19.90 7.84
C PRO A 172 18.64 -20.65 7.37
N ARG A 173 17.84 -20.01 6.53
CA ARG A 173 16.76 -20.69 5.82
C ARG A 173 17.24 -21.03 4.43
N GLU A 174 17.47 -22.31 4.14
CA GLU A 174 18.06 -22.73 2.87
C GLU A 174 17.12 -22.56 1.66
N ARG A 175 15.79 -22.51 1.88
CA ARG A 175 14.78 -22.47 0.81
C ARG A 175 13.52 -21.69 1.19
N LEU A 176 12.92 -21.06 0.19
CA LEU A 176 11.55 -20.55 0.23
C LEU A 176 10.72 -21.38 -0.74
N ASP A 177 9.72 -22.10 -0.25
CA ASP A 177 8.93 -23.02 -1.06
C ASP A 177 7.89 -22.29 -1.94
N ALA A 178 7.28 -23.05 -2.86
CA ALA A 178 6.27 -22.54 -3.78
C ALA A 178 5.00 -22.04 -3.07
N GLU A 179 4.66 -22.61 -1.92
CA GLU A 179 3.52 -22.18 -1.10
C GLU A 179 3.76 -20.78 -0.56
N MET A 180 4.98 -20.47 -0.08
CA MET A 180 5.36 -19.12 0.32
C MET A 180 5.30 -18.12 -0.83
N GLY A 181 5.67 -18.52 -2.06
CA GLY A 181 5.50 -17.70 -3.25
C GLY A 181 4.04 -17.34 -3.50
N ALA A 182 3.14 -18.32 -3.41
CA ALA A 182 1.70 -18.09 -3.54
C ALA A 182 1.16 -17.19 -2.43
N ASP A 183 1.57 -17.41 -1.18
CA ASP A 183 1.19 -16.58 -0.04
C ASP A 183 1.67 -15.13 -0.19
N ALA A 184 2.88 -14.93 -0.72
CA ALA A 184 3.41 -13.61 -1.02
C ALA A 184 2.51 -12.89 -2.04
N MET A 185 2.09 -13.57 -3.12
CA MET A 185 1.16 -13.00 -4.09
C MET A 185 -0.18 -12.58 -3.47
N VAL A 186 -0.72 -13.37 -2.54
CA VAL A 186 -1.92 -12.98 -1.78
C VAL A 186 -1.68 -11.71 -0.97
N LEU A 187 -0.53 -11.58 -0.30
CA LEU A 187 -0.17 -10.36 0.42
C LEU A 187 -0.03 -9.16 -0.53
N LEU A 188 0.53 -9.35 -1.73
CA LEU A 188 0.63 -8.27 -2.73
C LEU A 188 -0.75 -7.72 -3.12
N ASP A 189 -1.70 -8.61 -3.43
CA ASP A 189 -3.05 -8.20 -3.81
C ASP A 189 -3.79 -7.50 -2.66
N GLN A 190 -3.63 -8.01 -1.43
CA GLN A 190 -4.17 -7.37 -0.22
C GLN A 190 -3.57 -5.98 0.01
N ALA A 191 -2.25 -5.82 -0.21
CA ALA A 191 -1.56 -4.56 0.02
C ALA A 191 -2.01 -3.44 -0.92
N TYR A 192 -2.31 -3.72 -2.19
CA TYR A 192 -2.89 -2.70 -3.07
C TYR A 192 -4.25 -2.20 -2.57
N ARG A 193 -5.10 -3.11 -2.10
CA ARG A 193 -6.41 -2.73 -1.56
C ARG A 193 -6.28 -1.96 -0.25
N LEU A 194 -5.38 -2.40 0.65
CA LEU A 194 -5.07 -1.66 1.88
C LEU A 194 -4.54 -0.27 1.56
N PHE A 195 -3.59 -0.16 0.63
CA PHE A 195 -3.05 1.14 0.24
C PHE A 195 -4.15 2.11 -0.20
N VAL A 196 -5.06 1.67 -1.07
CA VAL A 196 -6.17 2.50 -1.55
C VAL A 196 -7.12 2.90 -0.43
N LEU A 197 -7.48 1.96 0.44
CA LEU A 197 -8.33 2.24 1.61
C LEU A 197 -7.68 3.29 2.52
N LEU A 198 -6.42 3.03 2.93
CA LEU A 198 -5.69 3.88 3.86
C LEU A 198 -5.44 5.26 3.25
N ASN A 199 -5.08 5.34 1.96
CA ASN A 199 -4.89 6.60 1.27
C ASN A 199 -6.18 7.42 1.26
N ASN A 200 -7.31 6.80 0.93
CA ASN A 200 -8.58 7.51 0.92
C ASN A 200 -8.99 8.01 2.31
N ARG A 201 -8.85 7.16 3.34
CA ARG A 201 -9.21 7.47 4.74
C ARG A 201 -8.30 8.51 5.40
N PHE A 202 -6.99 8.40 5.21
CA PHE A 202 -6.02 9.16 6.00
C PHE A 202 -5.25 10.21 5.21
N VAL A 203 -5.24 10.13 3.88
CA VAL A 203 -4.58 11.11 3.01
C VAL A 203 -5.61 12.02 2.37
N ALA A 204 -6.57 11.46 1.64
CA ALA A 204 -7.58 12.25 0.92
C ALA A 204 -8.56 12.94 1.88
N ASP A 205 -9.18 12.19 2.80
CA ASP A 205 -10.07 12.78 3.82
C ASP A 205 -9.32 13.63 4.85
N GLY A 206 -8.09 13.25 5.20
CA GLY A 206 -7.26 13.96 6.18
C GLY A 206 -7.02 15.42 5.80
N LYS A 207 -6.74 15.68 4.51
CA LYS A 207 -6.53 17.03 3.97
C LYS A 207 -7.75 17.96 4.08
N HIS A 208 -8.94 17.43 4.33
CA HIS A 208 -10.17 18.21 4.45
C HIS A 208 -10.61 18.47 5.91
N ARG A 209 -9.94 17.85 6.90
CA ARG A 209 -10.25 18.02 8.33
C ARG A 209 -9.33 19.02 9.05
N SER A 210 -8.16 19.30 8.50
CA SER A 210 -7.21 20.34 8.96
C SER A 210 -7.59 21.72 8.43
#